data_AF-A0A2V9CFV1-F1
#
_entry.id   AF-A0A2V9CFV1-F1
#
_cell.length_a   1.000
_cell.length_b   1.000
_cell.length_c   1.000
_cell.angle_alpha   90.00
_cell.angle_beta   90.00
_cell.angle_gamma   90.00
#
_symmetry.space_group_name_H-M   'P 1'
#
loop_
_entity.id
_entity.type
_entity.pdbx_description
1 polymer ?
#
loop_
_entity_poly.entity_id
_entity_poly.type
_entity_poly.pdbx_seq_one_letter_code
_entity_poly.pdbx_strand_id
1 'polypeptide(L)'
;MASLPKPQIELVGMPGLRSSLAEDFSVIRGGPLYRLQVRFGVAGDERRSVAFRALILMSVCWLPLLILSLMQGLAYNRNLQIPFLRDFAVNARFLISLPILVLAEIGIERRVRAIVAHFVESGLVKAADLPSFEAVLKKVMRLRDRILPELIILTIVFLQSFLARHAEVLMTGVSNWHFVGTATGESLSLAGTWFATISSPIFRFLLWRWLWRIFLWSSFLSRVSRVNLQLVPTHPDQTAGLGFLSEGQRRLSSIVFACGVVIAGQVANAITYQGATLSSLKLVIVGYVVMAILTLVSPLLIMSPILMRVKRQGILDYGALANTYTQSFDEKWLRRKPEGETLLGSSDIQSLADLSNSFAIVRDMHPVPVNKNTLIALALAAVLPLVPVVLLVTPADELVKAVLKMLA
;
A
#
# COMPACT_ATOMS: atom_id res chain seq x y z
N MET A 1 -2.99 -48.93 -3.78
CA MET A 1 -2.61 -47.70 -4.51
C MET A 1 -1.47 -47.03 -3.76
N ALA A 2 -0.24 -47.29 -4.18
CA ALA A 2 0.96 -46.70 -3.58
C ALA A 2 1.09 -45.25 -4.08
N SER A 3 1.17 -44.30 -3.15
CA SER A 3 1.38 -42.88 -3.45
C SER A 3 2.82 -42.63 -3.90
N LEU A 4 3.00 -42.23 -5.15
CA LEU A 4 4.28 -41.77 -5.68
C LEU A 4 4.79 -40.56 -4.87
N PRO A 5 6.07 -40.53 -4.48
CA PRO A 5 6.67 -39.36 -3.84
C PRO A 5 6.79 -38.22 -4.85
N LYS A 6 6.33 -37.02 -4.46
CA LYS A 6 6.56 -35.79 -5.23
C LYS A 6 8.07 -35.54 -5.37
N PRO A 7 8.58 -35.15 -6.54
CA PRO A 7 9.98 -34.81 -6.69
C PRO A 7 10.26 -33.53 -5.88
N GLN A 8 11.11 -33.66 -4.86
CA GLN A 8 11.79 -32.52 -4.26
C GLN A 8 12.81 -32.03 -5.29
N ILE A 9 12.46 -30.95 -5.99
CA ILE A 9 13.46 -30.18 -6.72
C ILE A 9 14.28 -29.46 -5.66
N GLU A 10 15.35 -30.10 -5.18
CA GLU A 10 16.45 -29.40 -4.54
C GLU A 10 17.10 -28.53 -5.62
N LEU A 11 16.63 -27.29 -5.73
CA LEU A 11 17.44 -26.21 -6.29
C LEU A 11 18.72 -26.19 -5.46
N VAL A 12 19.82 -26.65 -6.06
CA VAL A 12 21.19 -26.48 -5.55
C VAL A 12 21.42 -24.97 -5.42
N GLY A 13 21.02 -24.43 -4.27
CA GLY A 13 21.24 -23.04 -3.94
C GLY A 13 22.73 -22.87 -3.70
N MET A 14 23.36 -22.00 -4.49
CA MET A 14 24.62 -21.38 -4.06
C MET A 14 24.43 -20.93 -2.59
N PRO A 15 25.44 -21.07 -1.71
CA PRO A 15 25.33 -20.60 -0.33
C PRO A 15 25.01 -19.10 -0.36
N GLY A 16 23.71 -18.80 -0.31
CA GLY A 16 23.20 -17.45 -0.47
C GLY A 16 23.69 -16.65 0.71
N LEU A 17 24.23 -15.47 0.44
CA LEU A 17 24.50 -14.49 1.48
C LEU A 17 23.19 -14.29 2.25
N ARG A 18 23.19 -14.59 3.55
CA ARG A 18 22.04 -14.37 4.43
C ARG A 18 22.41 -13.31 5.46
N SER A 19 21.46 -12.44 5.77
CA SER A 19 21.59 -11.48 6.86
C SER A 19 20.45 -11.71 7.83
N SER A 20 20.77 -12.18 9.03
CA SER A 20 19.80 -12.33 10.12
C SER A 20 19.08 -11.01 10.41
N LEU A 21 19.77 -9.87 10.27
CA LEU A 21 19.16 -8.55 10.43
C LEU A 21 18.12 -8.24 9.34
N ALA A 22 18.33 -8.69 8.11
CA ALA A 22 17.36 -8.55 7.03
C ALA A 22 16.13 -9.45 7.26
N GLU A 23 16.35 -10.67 7.78
CA GLU A 23 15.30 -11.61 8.17
C GLU A 23 14.48 -11.13 9.38
N ASP A 24 15.11 -10.41 10.31
CA ASP A 24 14.46 -9.85 11.51
C ASP A 24 13.89 -8.43 11.29
N PHE A 25 14.09 -7.85 10.11
CA PHE A 25 13.65 -6.49 9.84
C PHE A 25 12.13 -6.36 9.91
N SER A 26 11.66 -5.32 10.61
CA SER A 26 10.24 -4.97 10.67
C SER A 26 10.05 -3.46 10.73
N VAL A 27 9.15 -2.93 9.90
CA VAL A 27 8.71 -1.53 10.00
C VAL A 27 7.53 -1.40 10.99
N ILE A 28 6.93 -2.51 11.38
CA ILE A 28 5.66 -2.58 12.12
C ILE A 28 5.87 -2.99 13.58
N ARG A 29 6.67 -4.03 13.84
CA ARG A 29 7.02 -4.53 15.19
C ARG A 29 8.17 -3.71 15.78
N GLY A 30 7.80 -2.73 16.61
CA GLY A 30 8.74 -1.85 17.29
C GLY A 30 8.09 -0.52 17.68
N GLY A 31 8.84 0.31 18.41
CA GLY A 31 8.33 1.56 18.97
C GLY A 31 7.76 1.46 20.40
N PRO A 32 7.66 2.60 21.11
CA PRO A 32 7.14 2.67 22.48
C PRO A 32 5.75 2.05 22.67
N LEU A 33 4.79 2.32 21.78
CA LEU A 33 3.45 1.73 21.89
C LEU A 33 3.43 0.22 21.68
N TYR A 34 4.28 -0.30 20.79
CA TYR A 34 4.41 -1.75 20.64
C TYR A 34 4.97 -2.39 21.91
N ARG A 35 6.00 -1.79 22.53
CA ARG A 35 6.54 -2.25 23.82
C ARG A 35 5.47 -2.22 24.92
N LEU A 36 4.63 -1.19 24.94
CA LEU A 36 3.54 -1.07 25.89
C LEU A 36 2.49 -2.19 25.66
N GLN A 37 2.12 -2.46 24.41
CA GLN A 37 1.20 -3.55 24.07
C GLN A 37 1.76 -4.94 24.43
N VAL A 38 3.06 -5.17 24.24
CA VAL A 38 3.73 -6.41 24.66
C VAL A 38 3.70 -6.53 26.20
N ARG A 39 3.97 -5.43 26.92
CA ARG A 39 3.92 -5.40 28.39
C ARG A 39 2.53 -5.71 28.93
N PHE A 40 1.48 -5.30 28.24
CA PHE A 40 0.09 -5.60 28.60
C PHE A 40 -0.39 -6.99 28.11
N GLY A 41 0.48 -7.80 27.49
CA GLY A 41 0.12 -9.11 26.94
C GLY A 41 -0.81 -9.05 25.72
N VAL A 42 -1.02 -7.85 25.18
CA VAL A 42 -1.92 -7.57 24.06
C VAL A 42 -1.22 -7.76 22.70
N ALA A 43 0.11 -7.62 22.67
CA ALA A 43 0.96 -7.94 21.51
C ALA A 43 1.78 -9.21 21.77
N GLY A 44 1.72 -10.17 20.84
CA GLY A 44 2.35 -11.50 20.94
C GLY A 44 2.03 -12.37 19.72
N ASP A 45 2.01 -13.70 19.91
CA ASP A 45 1.96 -14.72 18.85
C ASP A 45 0.94 -14.45 17.71
N GLU A 46 1.38 -14.71 16.47
CA GLU A 46 1.36 -13.70 15.40
C GLU A 46 -0.02 -13.24 14.89
N ARG A 47 -1.05 -14.08 14.94
CA ARG A 47 -2.36 -13.77 14.31
C ARG A 47 -3.46 -13.52 15.33
N ARG A 48 -3.49 -14.31 16.40
CA ARG A 48 -4.53 -14.23 17.43
C ARG A 48 -4.46 -12.91 18.19
N SER A 49 -3.24 -12.44 18.48
CA SER A 49 -3.02 -11.16 19.16
C SER A 49 -3.49 -9.95 18.32
N VAL A 50 -3.29 -9.95 16.99
CA VAL A 50 -3.73 -8.83 16.14
C VAL A 50 -5.24 -8.80 15.98
N ALA A 51 -5.88 -9.96 15.77
CA ALA A 51 -7.32 -10.06 15.69
C ALA A 51 -7.98 -9.61 17.01
N PHE A 52 -7.42 -10.04 18.15
CA PHE A 52 -7.89 -9.61 19.46
C PHE A 52 -7.75 -8.10 19.67
N ARG A 53 -6.63 -7.49 19.25
CA ARG A 53 -6.44 -6.03 19.23
C ARG A 53 -7.48 -5.31 18.38
N ALA A 54 -7.78 -5.84 17.19
CA ALA A 54 -8.80 -5.28 16.31
C ALA A 54 -10.19 -5.32 16.98
N LEU A 55 -10.54 -6.43 17.62
CA LEU A 55 -11.81 -6.58 18.36
C LEU A 55 -11.90 -5.64 19.56
N ILE A 56 -10.83 -5.48 20.35
CA ILE A 56 -10.80 -4.54 21.48
C ILE A 56 -10.99 -3.11 20.97
N LEU A 57 -10.22 -2.69 19.96
CA LEU A 57 -10.31 -1.32 19.45
C LEU A 57 -11.66 -1.04 18.81
N MET A 58 -12.22 -2.00 18.06
CA MET A 58 -13.59 -1.92 17.53
C MET A 58 -14.60 -1.78 18.67
N SER A 59 -14.48 -2.59 19.72
CA SER A 59 -15.36 -2.56 20.89
C SER A 59 -15.30 -1.22 21.62
N VAL A 60 -14.09 -0.71 21.91
CA VAL A 60 -13.88 0.56 22.60
C VAL A 60 -14.36 1.75 21.76
N CYS A 61 -14.18 1.71 20.44
CA CYS A 61 -14.58 2.80 19.56
C CYS A 61 -16.08 2.81 19.26
N TRP A 62 -16.76 1.66 19.27
CA TRP A 62 -18.15 1.56 18.80
C TRP A 62 -19.17 1.21 19.90
N LEU A 63 -18.88 0.28 20.83
CA LEU A 63 -19.88 -0.15 21.84
C LEU A 63 -20.29 0.97 22.80
N PRO A 64 -19.38 1.81 23.35
CA PRO A 64 -19.79 2.93 24.18
C PRO A 64 -20.67 3.93 23.43
N LEU A 65 -20.40 4.15 22.13
CA LEU A 65 -21.23 5.01 21.30
C LEU A 65 -22.64 4.46 21.17
N LEU A 66 -22.78 3.14 20.96
CA LEU A 66 -24.09 2.48 20.91
C LEU A 66 -24.83 2.63 22.24
N ILE A 67 -24.18 2.29 23.37
CA ILE A 67 -24.79 2.33 24.70
C ILE A 67 -25.24 3.75 25.04
N LEU A 68 -24.36 4.74 24.88
CA LEU A 68 -24.68 6.14 25.17
C LEU A 68 -25.78 6.68 24.23
N SER A 69 -25.76 6.30 22.95
CA SER A 69 -26.80 6.69 21.99
C SER A 69 -28.15 6.05 22.31
N LEU A 70 -28.18 4.81 22.82
CA LEU A 70 -29.40 4.15 23.28
C LEU A 70 -29.95 4.82 24.54
N MET A 71 -29.08 5.12 25.52
CA MET A 71 -29.46 5.79 26.77
C MET A 71 -30.05 7.19 26.53
N GLN A 72 -29.52 7.92 25.55
CA GLN A 72 -30.02 9.26 25.17
C GLN A 72 -31.17 9.20 24.14
N GLY A 73 -31.59 8.01 23.72
CA GLY A 73 -32.62 7.82 22.68
C GLY A 73 -32.20 8.21 21.26
N LEU A 74 -30.94 8.59 21.04
CA LEU A 74 -30.39 9.08 19.77
C LEU A 74 -30.10 7.95 18.76
N ALA A 75 -30.16 6.69 19.18
CA ALA A 75 -29.86 5.54 18.32
C ALA A 75 -30.89 5.32 17.18
N TYR A 76 -32.18 5.54 17.47
CA TYR A 76 -33.30 5.30 16.54
C TYR A 76 -34.30 6.46 16.47
N ASN A 77 -33.97 7.62 17.05
CA ASN A 77 -34.90 8.75 17.13
C ASN A 77 -35.37 9.17 15.73
N ARG A 78 -36.68 9.12 15.48
CA ARG A 78 -37.27 9.54 14.20
C ARG A 78 -37.20 11.05 13.95
N ASN A 79 -36.97 11.84 15.00
CA ASN A 79 -36.85 13.30 14.90
C ASN A 79 -35.42 13.74 14.54
N LEU A 80 -34.44 12.83 14.55
CA LEU A 80 -33.09 13.10 14.06
C LEU A 80 -33.00 12.72 12.60
N GLN A 81 -32.41 13.60 11.78
CA GLN A 81 -32.14 13.27 10.39
C GLN A 81 -31.11 12.14 10.27
N ILE A 82 -30.10 12.12 11.16
CA ILE A 82 -29.07 11.07 11.20
C ILE A 82 -28.97 10.42 12.59
N PRO A 83 -29.74 9.34 12.85
CA PRO A 83 -29.57 8.50 14.02
C PRO A 83 -28.26 7.69 13.97
N PHE A 84 -27.67 7.37 15.13
CA PHE A 84 -26.37 6.68 15.22
C PHE A 84 -26.29 5.39 14.38
N LEU A 85 -27.33 4.55 14.42
CA LEU A 85 -27.32 3.27 13.70
C LEU A 85 -27.49 3.39 12.19
N ARG A 86 -27.95 4.56 11.72
CA ARG A 86 -28.08 4.86 10.29
C ARG A 86 -26.97 5.77 9.78
N ASP A 87 -26.01 6.12 10.63
CA ASP A 87 -24.82 6.86 10.25
C ASP A 87 -23.82 5.92 9.54
N PHE A 88 -23.85 5.90 8.21
CA PHE A 88 -23.01 5.02 7.41
C PHE A 88 -21.51 5.30 7.65
N ALA A 89 -21.10 6.56 7.77
CA ALA A 89 -19.70 6.94 7.97
C ALA A 89 -19.13 6.39 9.27
N VAL A 90 -19.84 6.55 10.38
CA VAL A 90 -19.36 6.12 11.71
C VAL A 90 -19.32 4.60 11.81
N ASN A 91 -20.36 3.92 11.34
CA ASN A 91 -20.43 2.46 11.34
C ASN A 91 -19.37 1.85 10.43
N ALA A 92 -19.23 2.35 9.19
CA ALA A 92 -18.20 1.87 8.25
C ALA A 92 -16.78 2.13 8.78
N ARG A 93 -16.54 3.28 9.43
CA ARG A 93 -15.23 3.63 9.99
C ARG A 93 -14.80 2.68 11.10
N PHE A 94 -15.67 2.40 12.08
CA PHE A 94 -15.27 1.63 13.25
C PHE A 94 -15.49 0.12 13.11
N LEU A 95 -16.52 -0.32 12.39
CA LEU A 95 -16.83 -1.75 12.24
C LEU A 95 -16.09 -2.40 11.06
N ILE A 96 -15.64 -1.63 10.07
CA ILE A 96 -15.01 -2.17 8.85
C ILE A 96 -13.59 -1.61 8.67
N SER A 97 -13.45 -0.28 8.55
CA SER A 97 -12.16 0.34 8.25
C SER A 97 -11.11 0.10 9.34
N LEU A 98 -11.47 0.36 10.61
CA LEU A 98 -10.60 0.17 11.76
C LEU A 98 -10.05 -1.26 11.88
N PRO A 99 -10.87 -2.33 11.89
CA PRO A 99 -10.33 -3.69 11.99
C PRO A 99 -9.47 -4.06 10.79
N ILE A 100 -9.79 -3.61 9.57
CA ILE A 100 -8.96 -3.84 8.39
C ILE A 100 -7.59 -3.17 8.55
N LEU A 101 -7.54 -1.91 9.02
CA LEU A 101 -6.28 -1.21 9.27
C LEU A 101 -5.41 -1.90 10.32
N VAL A 102 -6.00 -2.55 11.32
CA VAL A 102 -5.26 -3.33 12.33
C VAL A 102 -4.79 -4.67 11.75
N LEU A 103 -5.66 -5.40 11.05
CA LEU A 103 -5.33 -6.70 10.44
C LEU A 103 -4.30 -6.58 9.31
N ALA A 104 -4.28 -5.45 8.61
CA ALA A 104 -3.30 -5.13 7.57
C ALA A 104 -1.85 -5.21 8.07
N GLU A 105 -1.62 -5.02 9.37
CA GLU A 105 -0.30 -5.15 10.00
C GLU A 105 0.37 -6.50 9.69
N ILE A 106 -0.38 -7.60 9.81
CA ILE A 106 0.17 -8.96 9.62
C ILE A 106 0.65 -9.16 8.18
N GLY A 107 -0.21 -8.79 7.23
CA GLY A 107 0.04 -9.03 5.81
C GLY A 107 1.19 -8.18 5.27
N ILE A 108 1.21 -6.91 5.66
CA ILE A 108 2.24 -5.96 5.22
C ILE A 108 3.57 -6.28 5.86
N GLU A 109 3.60 -6.66 7.15
CA GLU A 109 4.86 -6.97 7.83
C GLU A 109 5.60 -8.14 7.18
N ARG A 110 4.91 -9.27 7.00
CA ARG A 110 5.51 -10.46 6.39
C ARG A 110 6.06 -10.14 5.00
N ARG A 111 5.36 -9.30 4.25
CA ARG A 111 5.78 -8.92 2.90
C ARG A 111 6.97 -7.96 2.92
N VAL A 112 6.98 -6.93 3.77
CA VAL A 112 8.12 -6.00 3.88
C VAL A 112 9.39 -6.75 4.28
N ARG A 113 9.32 -7.68 5.23
CA ARG A 113 10.44 -8.53 5.61
C ARG A 113 10.96 -9.36 4.42
N ALA A 114 10.07 -10.03 3.70
CA ALA A 114 10.44 -10.80 2.51
C ALA A 114 11.10 -9.93 1.43
N ILE A 115 10.61 -8.70 1.21
CA ILE A 115 11.22 -7.75 0.27
C ILE A 115 12.64 -7.39 0.72
N VAL A 116 12.83 -7.11 2.01
CA VAL A 116 14.15 -6.74 2.56
C VAL A 116 15.15 -7.89 2.49
N ALA A 117 14.73 -9.11 2.84
CA ALA A 117 15.54 -10.32 2.68
C ALA A 117 15.90 -10.55 1.20
N HIS A 118 14.95 -10.32 0.29
CA HIS A 118 15.16 -10.52 -1.14
C HIS A 118 16.28 -9.65 -1.73
N PHE A 119 16.56 -8.45 -1.18
CA PHE A 119 17.73 -7.65 -1.61
C PHE A 119 19.06 -8.39 -1.44
N VAL A 120 19.16 -9.26 -0.42
CA VAL A 120 20.37 -10.04 -0.15
C VAL A 120 20.31 -11.38 -0.89
N GLU A 121 19.18 -12.09 -0.80
CA GLU A 121 18.99 -13.42 -1.41
C GLU A 121 19.10 -13.40 -2.94
N SER A 122 18.66 -12.33 -3.61
CA SER A 122 18.72 -12.18 -5.07
C SER A 122 20.09 -11.73 -5.58
N GLY A 123 21.07 -11.47 -4.71
CA GLY A 123 22.39 -10.98 -5.09
C GLY A 123 22.43 -9.50 -5.50
N LEU A 124 21.33 -8.74 -5.31
CA LEU A 124 21.30 -7.29 -5.52
C LEU A 124 22.29 -6.56 -4.59
N VAL A 125 22.52 -7.09 -3.39
CA VAL A 125 23.54 -6.63 -2.45
C VAL A 125 24.69 -7.63 -2.42
N LYS A 126 25.89 -7.20 -2.85
CA LYS A 126 27.11 -8.03 -2.77
C LYS A 126 27.62 -8.13 -1.33
N ALA A 127 28.43 -9.16 -1.06
CA ALA A 127 29.07 -9.36 0.25
C ALA A 127 29.85 -8.14 0.74
N ALA A 128 30.51 -7.42 -0.17
CA ALA A 128 31.26 -6.19 0.15
C ALA A 128 30.35 -5.03 0.62
N ASP A 129 29.12 -4.96 0.11
CA ASP A 129 28.16 -3.88 0.39
C ASP A 129 27.15 -4.24 1.50
N LEU A 130 27.19 -5.48 2.00
CA LEU A 130 26.33 -5.97 3.07
C LEU A 130 26.41 -5.13 4.35
N PRO A 131 27.60 -4.72 4.85
CA PRO A 131 27.68 -3.85 6.03
C PRO A 131 26.99 -2.50 5.84
N SER A 132 27.08 -1.93 4.63
CA SER A 132 26.41 -0.68 4.28
C SER A 132 24.90 -0.85 4.26
N PHE A 133 24.40 -1.96 3.70
CA PHE A 133 22.97 -2.30 3.71
C PHE A 133 22.44 -2.50 5.14
N GLU A 134 23.14 -3.27 5.97
CA GLU A 134 22.77 -3.48 7.38
C GLU A 134 22.80 -2.18 8.20
N ALA A 135 23.74 -1.27 7.90
CA ALA A 135 23.75 0.05 8.53
C ALA A 135 22.49 0.87 8.17
N VAL A 136 21.96 0.73 6.94
CA VAL A 136 20.68 1.32 6.55
C VAL A 136 19.53 0.73 7.38
N LEU A 137 19.45 -0.61 7.49
CA LEU A 137 18.44 -1.30 8.30
C LEU A 137 18.47 -0.81 9.75
N LYS A 138 19.64 -0.80 10.38
CA LYS A 138 19.84 -0.31 11.76
C LYS A 138 19.36 1.13 11.92
N LYS A 139 19.66 2.03 10.97
CA LYS A 139 19.23 3.42 11.06
C LYS A 139 17.71 3.57 10.93
N VAL A 140 17.06 2.79 10.07
CA VAL A 140 15.59 2.82 9.92
C VAL A 140 14.91 2.26 11.17
N MET A 141 15.42 1.15 11.72
CA MET A 141 14.95 0.58 12.99
C MET A 141 15.11 1.56 14.15
N ARG A 142 16.25 2.26 14.26
CA ARG A 142 16.43 3.33 15.25
C ARG A 142 15.41 4.45 15.09
N LEU A 143 15.10 4.86 13.86
CA LEU A 143 14.09 5.90 13.60
C LEU A 143 12.68 5.44 14.00
N ARG A 144 12.33 4.18 13.70
CA ARG A 144 11.08 3.53 14.13
C ARG A 144 10.96 3.49 15.66
N ASP A 145 12.05 3.23 16.37
CA ASP A 145 12.05 3.03 17.82
C ASP A 145 12.12 4.33 18.66
N ARG A 146 12.27 5.48 18.00
CA ARG A 146 12.20 6.80 18.67
C ARG A 146 10.78 7.07 19.16
N ILE A 147 10.70 7.72 20.33
CA ILE A 147 9.43 8.15 20.92
C ILE A 147 8.86 9.41 20.26
N LEU A 148 9.72 10.26 19.70
CA LEU A 148 9.36 11.56 19.15
C LEU A 148 8.26 11.47 18.06
N PRO A 149 8.34 10.57 17.05
CA PRO A 149 7.28 10.44 16.06
C PRO A 149 5.92 10.07 16.67
N GLU A 150 5.90 9.17 17.67
CA GLU A 150 4.65 8.79 18.34
C GLU A 150 4.06 9.97 19.14
N LEU A 151 4.89 10.75 19.83
CA LEU A 151 4.45 11.96 20.53
C LEU A 151 3.91 13.02 19.57
N ILE A 152 4.60 13.26 18.44
CA ILE A 152 4.14 14.20 17.41
C ILE A 152 2.78 13.75 16.86
N ILE A 153 2.61 12.46 16.55
CA ILE A 153 1.34 11.93 16.07
C ILE A 153 0.24 12.12 17.12
N LEU A 154 0.50 11.82 18.40
CA LEU A 154 -0.45 12.05 19.48
C LEU A 154 -0.85 13.53 19.57
N THR A 155 0.12 14.44 19.56
CA THR A 155 -0.13 15.89 19.59
C THR A 155 -0.99 16.34 18.42
N ILE A 156 -0.68 15.89 17.19
CA ILE A 156 -1.46 16.21 15.99
C ILE A 156 -2.90 15.69 16.12
N VAL A 157 -3.07 14.47 16.60
CA VAL A 157 -4.39 13.85 16.78
C VAL A 157 -5.24 14.61 17.79
N PHE A 158 -4.67 14.97 18.94
CA PHE A 158 -5.39 15.75 19.95
C PHE A 158 -5.68 17.17 19.46
N LEU A 159 -4.75 17.82 18.76
CA LEU A 159 -4.95 19.13 18.16
C LEU A 159 -6.10 19.09 17.15
N GLN A 160 -6.12 18.10 16.25
CA GLN A 160 -7.22 17.90 15.30
C GLN A 160 -8.55 17.63 15.99
N SER A 161 -8.53 16.92 17.12
CA SER A 161 -9.76 16.58 17.86
C SER A 161 -10.31 17.78 18.62
N PHE A 162 -9.43 18.67 19.08
CA PHE A 162 -9.81 19.94 19.68
C PHE A 162 -10.38 20.93 18.64
N LEU A 163 -9.70 21.09 17.50
CA LEU A 163 -10.10 22.01 16.43
C LEU A 163 -11.34 21.52 15.67
N ALA A 164 -11.49 20.22 15.48
CA ALA A 164 -12.60 19.64 14.72
C ALA A 164 -13.82 19.26 15.57
N ARG A 165 -13.94 19.76 16.81
CA ARG A 165 -15.11 19.47 17.70
C ARG A 165 -16.46 19.76 17.04
N HIS A 166 -16.50 20.71 16.09
CA HIS A 166 -17.70 21.10 15.36
C HIS A 166 -17.63 20.82 13.85
N ALA A 167 -16.55 20.20 13.36
CA ALA A 167 -16.16 20.27 11.96
C ALA A 167 -15.70 18.92 11.38
N GLU A 168 -16.37 17.80 11.68
CA GLU A 168 -16.23 16.63 10.79
C GLU A 168 -16.88 16.97 9.44
N VAL A 169 -16.04 17.58 8.61
CA VAL A 169 -16.31 18.25 7.33
C VAL A 169 -17.08 17.32 6.41
N LEU A 170 -18.33 17.71 6.19
CA LEU A 170 -19.28 17.42 5.11
C LEU A 170 -20.73 17.58 5.62
N MET A 171 -20.95 17.74 6.94
CA MET A 171 -22.29 17.76 7.54
C MET A 171 -22.62 19.05 8.31
N THR A 172 -22.43 20.21 7.69
CA THR A 172 -22.95 21.47 8.24
C THR A 172 -24.43 21.61 7.92
N GLY A 173 -25.29 21.73 8.94
CA GLY A 173 -26.72 22.05 8.77
C GLY A 173 -27.72 20.90 8.91
N VAL A 174 -27.30 19.72 9.38
CA VAL A 174 -28.17 18.53 9.57
C VAL A 174 -28.15 18.06 11.03
N SER A 175 -29.34 17.84 11.62
CA SER A 175 -29.47 17.29 12.97
C SER A 175 -28.95 15.85 13.03
N ASN A 176 -27.97 15.61 13.90
CA ASN A 176 -27.28 14.32 14.01
C ASN A 176 -27.08 13.93 15.47
N TRP A 177 -26.76 12.66 15.71
CA TRP A 177 -26.59 12.12 17.06
C TRP A 177 -25.40 12.72 17.86
N HIS A 178 -24.49 13.48 17.23
CA HIS A 178 -23.38 14.14 17.93
C HIS A 178 -23.83 15.36 18.74
N PHE A 179 -24.90 16.04 18.32
CA PHE A 179 -25.40 17.27 18.94
C PHE A 179 -26.84 17.10 19.43
N VAL A 180 -27.13 17.63 20.61
CA VAL A 180 -28.49 17.70 21.16
C VAL A 180 -28.86 19.16 21.29
N GLY A 181 -30.04 19.53 20.78
CA GLY A 181 -30.60 20.87 21.00
C GLY A 181 -30.91 21.08 22.48
N THR A 182 -30.32 22.12 23.09
CA THR A 182 -30.61 22.56 24.45
C THR A 182 -31.17 23.98 24.44
N ALA A 183 -31.80 24.40 25.55
CA ALA A 183 -32.44 25.72 25.66
C ALA A 183 -31.49 26.92 25.47
N THR A 184 -30.17 26.70 25.54
CA THR A 184 -29.11 27.72 25.39
C THR A 184 -28.26 27.54 24.11
N GLY A 185 -28.61 26.61 23.23
CA GLY A 185 -27.87 26.30 21.99
C GLY A 185 -27.71 24.79 21.75
N GLU A 186 -26.91 24.42 20.74
CA GLU A 186 -26.52 23.01 20.51
C GLU A 186 -25.35 22.61 21.44
N SER A 187 -25.53 21.54 22.20
CA SER A 187 -24.46 20.96 23.02
C SER A 187 -24.09 19.55 22.54
N LEU A 188 -22.86 19.12 22.80
CA LEU A 188 -22.43 17.76 22.44
C LEU A 188 -23.22 16.74 23.26
N SER A 189 -23.73 15.70 22.59
CA SER A 189 -24.28 14.54 23.27
C SER A 189 -23.19 13.81 24.05
N LEU A 190 -23.57 12.92 24.99
CA LEU A 190 -22.59 12.10 25.70
C LEU A 190 -21.87 11.16 24.72
N ALA A 191 -22.63 10.61 23.77
CA ALA A 191 -22.09 9.81 22.68
C ALA A 191 -21.14 10.65 21.78
N GLY A 192 -21.52 11.88 21.43
CA GLY A 192 -20.69 12.81 20.66
C GLY A 192 -19.40 13.18 21.37
N THR A 193 -19.44 13.32 22.70
CA THR A 193 -18.25 13.58 23.53
C THR A 193 -17.31 12.40 23.52
N TRP A 194 -17.81 11.17 23.70
CA TRP A 194 -17.00 9.96 23.57
C TRP A 194 -16.38 9.83 22.18
N PHE A 195 -17.16 10.10 21.14
CA PHE A 195 -16.69 10.07 19.76
C PHE A 195 -15.54 11.05 19.52
N ALA A 196 -15.69 12.30 19.96
CA ALA A 196 -14.68 13.35 19.75
C ALA A 196 -13.40 13.14 20.58
N THR A 197 -13.52 12.55 21.78
CA THR A 197 -12.40 12.42 22.73
C THR A 197 -11.69 11.07 22.69
N ILE A 198 -12.36 9.99 22.25
CA ILE A 198 -11.82 8.63 22.27
C ILE A 198 -11.87 8.01 20.88
N SER A 199 -13.06 7.82 20.30
CA SER A 199 -13.19 7.03 19.06
C SER A 199 -12.49 7.66 17.85
N SER A 200 -12.73 8.94 17.57
CA SER A 200 -12.11 9.66 16.45
C SER A 200 -10.58 9.82 16.64
N PRO A 201 -10.07 10.19 17.82
CA PRO A 201 -8.63 10.20 18.10
C PRO A 201 -7.94 8.86 17.86
N ILE A 202 -8.49 7.74 18.35
CA ILE A 202 -7.91 6.41 18.15
C ILE A 202 -7.79 6.08 16.66
N PHE A 203 -8.83 6.36 15.88
CA PHE A 203 -8.82 6.10 14.45
C PHE A 203 -7.81 6.99 13.70
N ARG A 204 -7.78 8.29 13.99
CA ARG A 204 -6.81 9.24 13.40
C ARG A 204 -5.38 8.86 13.77
N PHE A 205 -5.15 8.45 15.01
CA PHE A 205 -3.86 7.96 15.47
C PHE A 205 -3.39 6.76 14.63
N LEU A 206 -4.28 5.81 14.35
CA LEU A 206 -3.98 4.65 13.51
C LEU A 206 -3.62 5.06 12.07
N LEU A 207 -4.35 6.01 11.47
CA LEU A 207 -4.04 6.53 10.13
C LEU A 207 -2.68 7.23 10.07
N TRP A 208 -2.40 8.13 11.01
CA TRP A 208 -1.11 8.82 11.09
C TRP A 208 0.05 7.84 11.31
N ARG A 209 -0.18 6.78 12.09
CA ARG A 209 0.80 5.72 12.28
C ARG A 209 1.07 4.93 10.98
N TRP A 210 0.05 4.71 10.15
CA TRP A 210 0.22 4.13 8.82
C TRP A 210 1.00 5.05 7.87
N LEU A 211 0.72 6.36 7.87
CA LEU A 211 1.50 7.33 7.10
C LEU A 211 2.97 7.36 7.55
N TRP A 212 3.21 7.31 8.87
CA TRP A 212 4.57 7.19 9.42
C TRP A 212 5.29 5.91 8.94
N ARG A 213 4.59 4.77 8.85
CA ARG A 213 5.15 3.52 8.30
C ARG A 213 5.49 3.64 6.82
N ILE A 214 4.64 4.31 6.02
CA ILE A 214 4.92 4.59 4.61
C ILE A 214 6.14 5.52 4.49
N PHE A 215 6.29 6.49 5.39
CA PHE A 215 7.48 7.33 5.47
C PHE A 215 8.74 6.54 5.82
N LEU A 216 8.68 5.63 6.81
CA LEU A 216 9.80 4.74 7.15
C LEU A 216 10.20 3.86 5.96
N TRP A 217 9.22 3.32 5.24
CA TRP A 217 9.44 2.55 4.00
C TRP A 217 10.11 3.40 2.92
N SER A 218 9.63 4.62 2.70
CA SER A 218 10.22 5.59 1.77
C SER A 218 11.66 5.94 2.14
N SER A 219 11.93 6.15 3.44
CA SER A 219 13.26 6.44 3.98
C SER A 219 14.21 5.26 3.80
N PHE A 220 13.72 4.03 4.02
CA PHE A 220 14.47 2.81 3.73
C PHE A 220 14.85 2.75 2.25
N LEU A 221 13.88 2.85 1.34
CA LEU A 221 14.13 2.82 -0.10
C LEU A 221 15.12 3.91 -0.51
N SER A 222 14.91 5.16 -0.08
CA SER A 222 15.84 6.27 -0.38
C SER A 222 17.28 6.00 0.03
N ARG A 223 17.49 5.37 1.18
CA ARG A 223 18.83 5.03 1.65
C ARG A 223 19.40 3.84 0.90
N VAL A 224 18.58 2.84 0.57
CA VAL A 224 19.00 1.67 -0.22
C VAL A 224 19.38 2.07 -1.65
N SER A 225 18.73 3.05 -2.28
CA SER A 225 19.18 3.55 -3.60
C SER A 225 20.57 4.18 -3.62
N ARG A 226 21.14 4.47 -2.44
CA ARG A 226 22.50 5.00 -2.31
C ARG A 226 23.54 3.91 -2.02
N VAL A 227 23.10 2.69 -1.75
CA VAL A 227 23.96 1.51 -1.66
C VAL A 227 24.31 1.07 -3.08
N ASN A 228 25.48 0.46 -3.26
CA ASN A 228 25.93 -0.07 -4.54
C ASN A 228 25.15 -1.35 -4.91
N LEU A 229 23.93 -1.17 -5.43
CA LEU A 229 23.07 -2.26 -5.86
C LEU A 229 23.53 -2.81 -7.22
N GLN A 230 23.52 -4.14 -7.36
CA GLN A 230 23.81 -4.83 -8.60
C GLN A 230 22.59 -4.86 -9.51
N LEU A 231 22.38 -3.77 -10.23
CA LEU A 231 21.28 -3.61 -11.17
C LEU A 231 21.74 -3.99 -12.58
N VAL A 232 21.03 -4.94 -13.20
CA VAL A 232 21.39 -5.46 -14.54
C VAL A 232 20.36 -4.97 -15.57
N PRO A 233 20.74 -4.16 -16.58
CA PRO A 233 19.79 -3.62 -17.56
C PRO A 233 19.02 -4.69 -18.37
N THR A 234 19.62 -5.85 -18.58
CA THR A 234 19.05 -7.00 -19.32
C THR A 234 18.16 -7.91 -18.47
N HIS A 235 17.88 -7.53 -17.22
CA HIS A 235 17.06 -8.36 -16.34
C HIS A 235 15.62 -8.51 -16.89
N PRO A 236 15.04 -9.73 -16.91
CA PRO A 236 13.75 -10.01 -17.57
C PRO A 236 12.53 -9.31 -16.95
N ASP A 237 12.68 -8.72 -15.75
CA ASP A 237 11.62 -7.94 -15.10
C ASP A 237 11.43 -6.53 -15.67
N GLN A 238 12.27 -6.11 -16.63
CA GLN A 238 12.28 -4.76 -17.20
C GLN A 238 12.48 -3.64 -16.15
N THR A 239 12.95 -3.97 -14.95
CA THR A 239 13.19 -3.00 -13.85
C THR A 239 14.54 -3.26 -13.18
N ALA A 240 15.48 -3.80 -13.95
CA ALA A 240 16.84 -4.09 -13.54
C ALA A 240 16.98 -4.93 -12.25
N GLY A 241 16.01 -5.82 -12.00
CA GLY A 241 15.94 -6.67 -10.81
C GLY A 241 15.12 -6.10 -9.65
N LEU A 242 14.53 -4.90 -9.78
CA LEU A 242 13.72 -4.26 -8.73
C LEU A 242 12.21 -4.49 -8.84
N GLY A 243 11.74 -5.36 -9.75
CA GLY A 243 10.32 -5.55 -10.05
C GLY A 243 9.53 -6.10 -8.87
N PHE A 244 10.19 -6.86 -8.00
CA PHE A 244 9.60 -7.39 -6.76
C PHE A 244 9.10 -6.29 -5.80
N LEU A 245 9.64 -5.07 -5.87
CA LEU A 245 9.18 -3.93 -5.07
C LEU A 245 7.73 -3.58 -5.38
N SER A 246 7.34 -3.62 -6.65
CA SER A 246 5.96 -3.33 -7.07
C SER A 246 4.98 -4.37 -6.51
N GLU A 247 5.34 -5.65 -6.61
CA GLU A 247 4.55 -6.76 -6.05
C GLU A 247 4.44 -6.68 -4.52
N GLY A 248 5.47 -6.15 -3.87
CA GLY A 248 5.47 -5.78 -2.47
C GLY A 248 4.40 -4.75 -2.12
N GLN A 249 4.36 -3.67 -2.90
CA GLN A 249 3.46 -2.54 -2.70
C GLN A 249 1.98 -2.93 -2.83
N ARG A 250 1.65 -3.94 -3.64
CA ARG A 250 0.26 -4.43 -3.82
C ARG A 250 -0.43 -4.79 -2.51
N ARG A 251 0.30 -5.28 -1.49
CA ARG A 251 -0.28 -5.60 -0.17
C ARG A 251 -0.75 -4.38 0.61
N LEU A 252 -0.26 -3.18 0.31
CA LEU A 252 -0.72 -1.93 0.92
C LEU A 252 -2.12 -1.51 0.42
N SER A 253 -2.66 -2.18 -0.60
CA SER A 253 -4.04 -2.02 -1.07
C SER A 253 -5.07 -2.19 0.05
N SER A 254 -4.80 -2.98 1.10
CA SER A 254 -5.71 -3.11 2.25
C SER A 254 -5.89 -1.79 3.00
N ILE A 255 -4.86 -0.94 3.06
CA ILE A 255 -4.94 0.40 3.67
C ILE A 255 -5.80 1.31 2.79
N VAL A 256 -5.60 1.24 1.46
CA VAL A 256 -6.42 1.98 0.50
C VAL A 256 -7.88 1.58 0.69
N PHE A 257 -8.19 0.29 0.62
CA PHE A 257 -9.54 -0.21 0.84
C PHE A 257 -10.16 0.30 2.14
N ALA A 258 -9.42 0.23 3.26
CA ALA A 258 -9.93 0.73 4.53
C ALA A 258 -10.23 2.24 4.50
N CYS A 259 -9.38 3.07 3.88
CA CYS A 259 -9.68 4.49 3.70
C CYS A 259 -10.87 4.70 2.75
N GLY A 260 -11.00 3.88 1.71
CA GLY A 260 -12.10 3.94 0.75
C GLY A 260 -13.44 3.63 1.40
N VAL A 261 -13.48 2.72 2.38
CA VAL A 261 -14.65 2.44 3.22
C VAL A 261 -15.10 3.69 3.99
N VAL A 262 -14.16 4.50 4.51
CA VAL A 262 -14.50 5.75 5.20
C VAL A 262 -15.10 6.75 4.22
N ILE A 263 -14.49 6.91 3.05
CA ILE A 263 -15.02 7.80 2.01
C ILE A 263 -16.40 7.33 1.55
N ALA A 264 -16.60 6.04 1.34
CA ALA A 264 -17.88 5.46 0.96
C ALA A 264 -18.97 5.75 1.98
N GLY A 265 -18.69 5.58 3.27
CA GLY A 265 -19.64 5.93 4.34
C GLY A 265 -19.99 7.42 4.35
N GLN A 266 -19.02 8.30 4.10
CA GLN A 266 -19.27 9.75 4.00
C GLN A 266 -20.12 10.11 2.77
N VAL A 267 -19.82 9.52 1.62
CA VAL A 267 -20.61 9.71 0.39
C VAL A 267 -22.02 9.18 0.58
N ALA A 268 -22.21 8.00 1.20
CA ALA A 268 -23.52 7.45 1.50
C ALA A 268 -24.35 8.35 2.41
N ASN A 269 -23.73 8.93 3.45
CA ASN A 269 -24.41 9.90 4.32
C ASN A 269 -24.80 11.17 3.56
N ALA A 270 -23.90 11.72 2.73
CA ALA A 270 -24.18 12.92 1.95
C ALA A 270 -25.35 12.71 0.97
N ILE A 271 -25.40 11.56 0.30
CA ILE A 271 -26.49 11.26 -0.65
C ILE A 271 -27.81 11.02 0.09
N THR A 272 -27.80 10.20 1.15
CA THR A 272 -29.03 9.79 1.84
C THR A 272 -29.67 10.93 2.63
N TYR A 273 -28.86 11.78 3.27
CA TYR A 273 -29.37 12.76 4.24
C TYR A 273 -29.29 14.21 3.77
N GLN A 274 -28.43 14.53 2.78
CA GLN A 274 -28.26 15.91 2.29
C GLN A 274 -28.78 16.09 0.86
N GLY A 275 -29.31 15.03 0.24
CA GLY A 275 -29.76 15.07 -1.15
C GLY A 275 -28.63 15.31 -2.15
N ALA A 276 -27.38 15.04 -1.77
CA ALA A 276 -26.25 15.19 -2.68
C ALA A 276 -26.35 14.19 -3.84
N THR A 277 -25.87 14.59 -5.02
CA THR A 277 -25.82 13.68 -6.18
C THR A 277 -24.43 13.06 -6.28
N LEU A 278 -24.34 11.86 -6.87
CA LEU A 278 -23.04 11.22 -7.10
C LEU A 278 -22.10 12.10 -7.95
N SER A 279 -22.68 12.89 -8.86
CA SER A 279 -21.97 13.84 -9.72
C SER A 279 -21.30 14.97 -8.92
N SER A 280 -21.93 15.50 -7.86
CA SER A 280 -21.31 16.56 -7.05
C SER A 280 -20.14 16.05 -6.20
N LEU A 281 -20.15 14.76 -5.85
CA LEU A 281 -19.11 14.11 -5.04
C LEU A 281 -17.98 13.49 -5.88
N LYS A 282 -18.05 13.56 -7.21
CA LYS A 282 -17.05 12.99 -8.12
C LYS A 282 -15.63 13.50 -7.82
N LEU A 283 -15.47 14.79 -7.53
CA LEU A 283 -14.16 15.37 -7.19
C LEU A 283 -13.59 14.79 -5.90
N VAL A 284 -14.42 14.53 -4.89
CA VAL A 284 -14.01 13.92 -3.62
C VAL A 284 -13.56 12.48 -3.86
N ILE A 285 -14.33 11.72 -4.63
CA ILE A 285 -14.02 10.31 -4.96
C ILE A 285 -12.72 10.22 -5.77
N VAL A 286 -12.63 10.97 -6.88
CA VAL A 286 -11.45 10.97 -7.75
C VAL A 286 -10.23 11.49 -7.00
N GLY A 287 -10.38 12.59 -6.24
CA GLY A 287 -9.32 13.15 -5.42
C GLY A 287 -8.78 12.12 -4.42
N TYR A 288 -9.66 11.38 -3.75
CA TYR A 288 -9.26 10.30 -2.85
C TYR A 288 -8.50 9.18 -3.59
N VAL A 289 -9.01 8.68 -4.72
CA VAL A 289 -8.35 7.61 -5.51
C VAL A 289 -6.95 8.04 -5.93
N VAL A 290 -6.82 9.24 -6.49
CA VAL A 290 -5.53 9.80 -6.93
C VAL A 290 -4.58 9.96 -5.75
N MET A 291 -5.03 10.55 -4.64
CA MET A 291 -4.20 10.75 -3.45
C MET A 291 -3.76 9.42 -2.82
N ALA A 292 -4.64 8.41 -2.79
CA ALA A 292 -4.31 7.10 -2.27
C ALA A 292 -3.25 6.39 -3.13
N ILE A 293 -3.38 6.45 -4.46
CA ILE A 293 -2.39 5.92 -5.39
C ILE A 293 -1.07 6.66 -5.25
N LEU A 294 -1.07 7.99 -5.26
CA LEU A 294 0.15 8.80 -5.12
C LEU A 294 0.87 8.50 -3.79
N THR A 295 0.13 8.42 -2.68
CA THR A 295 0.70 8.14 -1.37
C THR A 295 1.41 6.78 -1.36
N LEU A 296 0.80 5.75 -1.96
CA LEU A 296 1.40 4.43 -2.02
C LEU A 296 2.43 4.24 -3.13
N VAL A 297 2.38 5.00 -4.22
CA VAL A 297 3.39 4.90 -5.29
C VAL A 297 4.63 5.74 -4.96
N SER A 298 4.48 6.80 -4.15
CA SER A 298 5.58 7.70 -3.78
C SER A 298 6.85 7.01 -3.26
N PRO A 299 6.82 5.93 -2.45
CA PRO A 299 8.05 5.27 -2.00
C PRO A 299 8.83 4.63 -3.16
N LEU A 300 8.12 4.13 -4.17
CA LEU A 300 8.70 3.47 -5.34
C LEU A 300 9.33 4.48 -6.31
N LEU A 301 8.75 5.69 -6.40
CA LEU A 301 9.31 6.76 -7.24
C LEU A 301 10.73 7.15 -6.84
N ILE A 302 11.13 6.89 -5.60
CA ILE A 302 12.48 7.16 -5.09
C ILE A 302 13.55 6.33 -5.82
N MET A 303 13.20 5.17 -6.38
CA MET A 303 14.12 4.33 -7.17
C MET A 303 14.25 4.78 -8.62
N SER A 304 13.39 5.68 -9.10
CA SER A 304 13.39 6.09 -10.50
C SER A 304 14.73 6.69 -10.97
N PRO A 305 15.43 7.55 -10.19
CA PRO A 305 16.70 8.12 -10.62
C PRO A 305 17.80 7.08 -10.85
N ILE A 306 17.85 6.00 -10.06
CA ILE A 306 18.86 4.94 -10.24
C ILE A 306 18.50 4.07 -11.46
N LEU A 307 17.21 3.74 -11.65
CA LEU A 307 16.75 3.02 -12.84
C LEU A 307 16.97 3.81 -14.13
N MET A 308 16.73 5.13 -14.13
CA MET A 308 16.99 5.97 -15.29
C MET A 308 18.48 6.00 -15.65
N ARG A 309 19.38 6.02 -14.66
CA ARG A 309 20.83 5.94 -14.91
C ARG A 309 21.21 4.57 -15.49
N VAL A 310 20.72 3.48 -14.90
CA VAL A 310 20.96 2.11 -15.39
C VAL A 310 20.43 1.92 -16.81
N LYS A 311 19.24 2.45 -17.13
CA LYS A 311 18.68 2.41 -18.48
C LYS A 311 19.55 3.17 -19.48
N ARG A 312 19.94 4.41 -19.16
CA ARG A 312 20.77 5.24 -20.05
C ARG A 312 22.11 4.58 -20.32
N GLN A 313 22.78 4.09 -19.27
CA GLN A 313 24.06 3.39 -19.40
C GLN A 313 23.89 2.09 -20.18
N GLY A 314 22.85 1.30 -19.89
CA GLY A 314 22.54 0.07 -20.59
C GLY A 314 22.31 0.29 -22.09
N ILE A 315 21.57 1.33 -22.49
CA ILE A 315 21.36 1.64 -23.91
C ILE A 315 22.69 1.92 -24.63
N LEU A 316 23.62 2.64 -23.98
CA LEU A 316 24.93 2.94 -24.55
C LEU A 316 25.81 1.68 -24.65
N ASP A 317 25.96 0.94 -23.56
CA ASP A 317 26.85 -0.22 -23.50
C ASP A 317 26.36 -1.37 -24.39
N TYR A 318 25.08 -1.73 -24.28
CA TYR A 318 24.50 -2.78 -25.11
C TYR A 318 24.29 -2.32 -26.56
N GLY A 319 24.12 -1.02 -26.80
CA GLY A 319 24.09 -0.46 -28.15
C GLY A 319 25.44 -0.58 -28.85
N ALA A 320 26.54 -0.28 -28.14
CA ALA A 320 27.89 -0.48 -28.64
C ALA A 320 28.17 -1.98 -28.92
N LEU A 321 27.78 -2.87 -28.00
CA LEU A 321 27.90 -4.32 -28.20
C LEU A 321 27.11 -4.80 -29.43
N ALA A 322 25.85 -4.36 -29.55
CA ALA A 322 24.99 -4.68 -30.69
C ALA A 322 25.60 -4.20 -32.02
N ASN A 323 26.15 -2.99 -32.03
CA ASN A 323 26.80 -2.44 -33.22
C ASN A 323 28.03 -3.25 -33.61
N THR A 324 28.93 -3.54 -32.67
CA THR A 324 30.14 -4.34 -32.93
C THR A 324 29.77 -5.71 -33.48
N TYR A 325 28.84 -6.42 -32.85
CA TYR A 325 28.44 -7.76 -33.29
C TYR A 325 27.78 -7.74 -34.67
N THR A 326 26.88 -6.77 -34.93
CA THR A 326 26.17 -6.67 -36.21
C THR A 326 27.14 -6.32 -37.36
N GLN A 327 28.13 -5.46 -37.11
CA GLN A 327 29.18 -5.15 -38.09
C GLN A 327 30.04 -6.38 -38.40
N SER A 328 30.48 -7.13 -37.38
CA SER A 328 31.25 -8.37 -37.59
C SER A 328 30.44 -9.44 -38.33
N PHE A 329 29.13 -9.52 -38.06
CA PHE A 329 28.22 -10.42 -38.77
C PHE A 329 28.08 -10.02 -40.25
N ASP A 330 27.89 -8.74 -40.56
CA ASP A 330 27.80 -8.21 -41.93
C ASP A 330 29.09 -8.49 -42.73
N GLU A 331 30.25 -8.21 -42.12
CA GLU A 331 31.54 -8.47 -42.76
C GLU A 331 31.77 -9.96 -43.07
N LYS A 332 31.48 -10.85 -42.10
CA LYS A 332 31.65 -12.29 -42.28
C LYS A 332 30.67 -12.84 -43.32
N TRP A 333 29.37 -12.64 -43.12
CA TRP A 333 28.35 -13.39 -43.85
C TRP A 333 27.82 -12.70 -45.11
N LEU A 334 27.78 -11.35 -45.13
CA LEU A 334 27.24 -10.60 -46.26
C LEU A 334 28.35 -10.15 -47.24
N ARG A 335 29.49 -9.68 -46.72
CA ARG A 335 30.59 -9.16 -47.57
C ARG A 335 31.61 -10.21 -47.99
N ARG A 336 32.15 -11.00 -47.06
CA ARG A 336 33.23 -11.97 -47.36
C ARG A 336 32.75 -13.33 -47.83
N LYS A 337 31.61 -13.84 -47.32
CA LYS A 337 31.07 -15.18 -47.60
C LYS A 337 32.12 -16.30 -47.43
N PRO A 338 32.39 -16.75 -46.20
CA PRO A 338 33.42 -17.78 -45.95
C PRO A 338 33.15 -19.07 -46.72
N GLU A 339 34.21 -19.62 -47.33
CA GLU A 339 34.16 -20.92 -48.01
C GLU A 339 34.09 -22.06 -46.98
N GLY A 340 33.12 -22.97 -47.15
CA GLY A 340 32.95 -24.15 -46.29
C GLY A 340 32.04 -23.95 -45.07
N GLU A 341 31.58 -22.73 -44.78
CA GLU A 341 30.57 -22.47 -43.75
C GLU A 341 29.21 -22.11 -44.37
N THR A 342 28.14 -22.79 -43.95
CA THR A 342 26.77 -22.44 -44.38
C THR A 342 26.13 -21.46 -43.40
N LEU A 343 25.55 -20.39 -43.93
CA LEU A 343 24.79 -19.43 -43.13
C LEU A 343 23.61 -20.12 -42.44
N LEU A 344 22.84 -20.91 -43.19
CA LEU A 344 21.74 -21.72 -42.65
C LEU A 344 22.29 -22.77 -41.66
N GLY A 345 21.81 -22.73 -40.42
CA GLY A 345 22.23 -23.61 -39.33
C GLY A 345 23.40 -23.06 -38.49
N SER A 346 23.95 -21.89 -38.81
CA SER A 346 25.00 -21.29 -38.00
C SER A 346 24.48 -20.75 -36.66
N SER A 347 25.28 -20.86 -35.60
CA SER A 347 24.98 -20.27 -34.29
C SER A 347 24.97 -18.74 -34.32
N ASP A 348 25.65 -18.14 -35.30
CA ASP A 348 25.79 -16.68 -35.42
C ASP A 348 24.44 -15.99 -35.67
N ILE A 349 23.54 -16.61 -36.44
CA ILE A 349 22.18 -16.06 -36.67
C ILE A 349 21.36 -16.08 -35.39
N GLN A 350 21.45 -17.18 -34.62
CA GLN A 350 20.76 -17.30 -33.35
C GLN A 350 21.30 -16.29 -32.33
N SER A 351 22.63 -16.15 -32.24
CA SER A 351 23.27 -15.15 -31.37
C SER A 351 22.90 -13.71 -31.76
N LEU A 352 22.75 -13.40 -33.05
CA LEU A 352 22.24 -12.10 -33.50
C LEU A 352 20.81 -11.85 -33.00
N ALA A 353 19.94 -12.86 -33.08
CA ALA A 353 18.58 -12.78 -32.57
C ALA A 353 18.55 -12.63 -31.02
N ASP A 354 19.37 -13.39 -30.30
CA ASP A 354 19.47 -13.33 -28.83
C ASP A 354 20.02 -11.98 -28.35
N LEU A 355 20.96 -11.39 -29.09
CA LEU A 355 21.46 -10.04 -28.84
C LEU A 355 20.38 -8.98 -29.05
N SER A 356 19.60 -9.09 -30.13
CA SER A 356 18.45 -8.22 -30.38
C SER A 356 17.41 -8.33 -29.26
N ASN A 357 17.09 -9.55 -28.81
CA ASN A 357 16.17 -9.79 -27.70
C ASN A 357 16.69 -9.17 -26.39
N SER A 358 17.99 -9.34 -26.09
CA SER A 358 18.63 -8.76 -24.91
C SER A 358 18.59 -7.24 -24.95
N PHE A 359 18.90 -6.62 -26.11
CA PHE A 359 18.85 -5.17 -26.28
C PHE A 359 17.41 -4.63 -26.19
N ALA A 360 16.41 -5.37 -26.68
CA ALA A 360 15.01 -5.00 -26.56
C ALA A 360 14.58 -4.87 -25.08
N ILE A 361 15.03 -5.76 -24.20
CA ILE A 361 14.76 -5.68 -22.75
C ILE A 361 15.32 -4.36 -22.17
N VAL A 362 16.55 -4.00 -22.54
CA VAL A 362 17.19 -2.75 -22.08
C VAL A 362 16.43 -1.52 -22.57
N ARG A 363 16.01 -1.54 -23.84
CA ARG A 363 15.22 -0.45 -24.45
C ARG A 363 13.87 -0.29 -23.77
N ASP A 364 13.19 -1.40 -23.50
CA ASP A 364 11.83 -1.43 -22.96
C ASP A 364 11.79 -1.30 -21.43
N MET A 365 12.96 -1.32 -20.78
CA MET A 365 13.14 -1.12 -19.33
C MET A 365 12.33 0.07 -18.79
N HIS A 366 11.57 -0.16 -17.74
CA HIS A 366 10.74 0.83 -17.09
C HIS A 366 11.58 1.75 -16.17
N PRO A 367 11.40 3.08 -16.26
CA PRO A 367 12.14 4.04 -15.44
C PRO A 367 11.62 4.12 -14.00
N VAL A 368 10.50 3.46 -13.69
CA VAL A 368 9.84 3.46 -12.38
C VAL A 368 9.51 2.00 -12.04
N PRO A 369 9.78 1.51 -10.81
CA PRO A 369 9.51 0.11 -10.45
C PRO A 369 8.04 -0.09 -10.07
N VAL A 370 7.13 0.25 -10.99
CA VAL A 370 5.68 0.16 -10.81
C VAL A 370 5.05 -0.55 -12.00
N ASN A 371 4.40 -1.68 -11.72
CA ASN A 371 3.70 -2.46 -12.73
C ASN A 371 2.24 -2.01 -12.86
N LYS A 372 1.68 -2.14 -14.07
CA LYS A 372 0.27 -1.84 -14.35
C LYS A 372 -0.68 -2.60 -13.42
N ASN A 373 -0.38 -3.86 -13.13
CA ASN A 373 -1.18 -4.71 -12.23
C ASN A 373 -1.27 -4.14 -10.82
N THR A 374 -0.19 -3.51 -10.33
CA THR A 374 -0.17 -2.86 -9.02
C THR A 374 -1.07 -1.63 -9.01
N LEU A 375 -0.99 -0.79 -10.06
CA LEU A 375 -1.86 0.39 -10.19
C LEU A 375 -3.34 0.00 -10.26
N ILE A 376 -3.68 -1.02 -11.06
CA ILE A 376 -5.04 -1.55 -11.16
C ILE A 376 -5.51 -2.07 -9.80
N ALA A 377 -4.69 -2.86 -9.10
CA ALA A 377 -5.05 -3.37 -7.78
C ALA A 377 -5.29 -2.26 -6.75
N LEU A 378 -4.49 -1.18 -6.77
CA LEU A 378 -4.69 -0.02 -5.90
C LEU A 378 -5.96 0.76 -6.26
N ALA A 379 -6.22 0.98 -7.55
CA ALA A 379 -7.42 1.65 -8.03
C ALA A 379 -8.68 0.86 -7.67
N LEU A 380 -8.67 -0.47 -7.90
CA LEU A 380 -9.76 -1.36 -7.52
C LEU A 380 -9.99 -1.33 -6.01
N ALA A 381 -8.94 -1.39 -5.19
CA ALA A 381 -9.08 -1.31 -3.75
C ALA A 381 -9.68 0.04 -3.28
N ALA A 382 -9.38 1.14 -3.97
CA ALA A 382 -9.93 2.46 -3.66
C ALA A 382 -11.41 2.58 -4.03
N VAL A 383 -11.83 1.99 -5.15
CA VAL A 383 -13.18 2.14 -5.71
C VAL A 383 -14.14 1.05 -5.19
N LEU A 384 -13.65 -0.14 -4.86
CA LEU A 384 -14.48 -1.27 -4.42
C LEU A 384 -15.42 -0.92 -3.25
N PRO A 385 -15.01 -0.17 -2.20
CA PRO A 385 -15.91 0.25 -1.13
C PRO A 385 -17.05 1.16 -1.57
N LEU A 386 -16.97 1.80 -2.73
CA LEU A 386 -18.00 2.69 -3.26
C LEU A 386 -19.12 1.92 -3.97
N VAL A 387 -18.90 0.64 -4.33
CA VAL A 387 -19.90 -0.16 -5.05
C VAL A 387 -21.26 -0.20 -4.33
N PRO A 388 -21.35 -0.46 -3.00
CA PRO A 388 -22.62 -0.41 -2.29
C PRO A 388 -23.29 0.97 -2.33
N VAL A 389 -22.51 2.05 -2.39
CA VAL A 389 -23.03 3.43 -2.46
C VAL A 389 -23.64 3.70 -3.83
N VAL A 390 -23.01 3.21 -4.90
CA VAL A 390 -23.57 3.35 -6.26
C VAL A 390 -24.86 2.53 -6.38
N LEU A 391 -24.91 1.32 -5.80
CA LEU A 391 -26.12 0.50 -5.73
C LEU A 391 -27.25 1.11 -4.91
N LEU A 392 -26.94 1.97 -3.94
CA LEU A 392 -27.94 2.70 -3.15
C LEU A 392 -28.68 3.77 -3.98
N VAL A 393 -28.04 4.27 -5.04
CA VAL A 393 -28.54 5.41 -5.86
C VAL A 393 -29.05 4.97 -7.22
N THR A 394 -28.43 3.95 -7.81
CA THR A 394 -28.75 3.47 -9.15
C THR A 394 -29.36 2.07 -9.09
N PRO A 395 -30.47 1.80 -9.81
CA PRO A 395 -30.99 0.44 -9.97
C PRO A 395 -29.91 -0.49 -10.51
N ALA A 396 -29.81 -1.71 -9.95
CA ALA A 396 -28.74 -2.66 -10.27
C ALA A 396 -28.69 -3.02 -11.77
N ASP A 397 -29.85 -3.01 -12.42
CA ASP A 397 -30.09 -3.26 -13.83
C ASP A 397 -29.51 -2.18 -14.76
N GLU A 398 -29.44 -0.91 -14.34
CA GLU A 398 -28.73 0.14 -15.09
C GLU A 398 -27.21 0.00 -14.99
N LEU A 399 -26.72 -0.42 -13.81
CA LEU A 399 -25.29 -0.66 -13.55
C LEU A 399 -24.74 -1.81 -14.39
N VAL A 400 -25.46 -2.94 -14.44
CA VAL A 400 -25.06 -4.10 -15.26
C VAL A 400 -24.99 -3.72 -16.74
N LYS A 401 -25.96 -2.95 -17.23
CA LYS A 401 -25.95 -2.43 -18.60
C LYS A 401 -24.75 -1.51 -18.87
N ALA A 402 -24.41 -0.62 -17.93
CA ALA A 402 -23.26 0.27 -18.07
C ALA A 402 -21.92 -0.48 -18.08
N VAL A 403 -21.76 -1.48 -17.21
CA VAL A 403 -20.54 -2.32 -17.15
C VAL A 403 -20.38 -3.15 -18.43
N LEU A 404 -21.45 -3.78 -18.90
CA LEU A 404 -21.43 -4.53 -20.17
C LEU A 404 -21.07 -3.62 -21.35
N LYS A 405 -21.52 -2.36 -21.34
CA LYS A 405 -21.19 -1.36 -22.37
C LYS A 405 -19.75 -0.83 -22.31
N MET A 406 -19.07 -0.90 -21.16
CA MET A 406 -17.65 -0.55 -21.05
C MET A 406 -16.71 -1.73 -21.33
N LEU A 407 -17.21 -2.97 -21.23
CA LEU A 407 -16.45 -4.19 -21.53
C LEU A 407 -16.59 -4.63 -22.99
N ALA A 408 -17.64 -4.17 -23.68
CA ALA A 408 -17.78 -4.21 -25.13
C ALA A 408 -17.00 -3.05 -25.77
#